data_AF-A0A940BTF6-F1
#
_entry.id   AF-A0A940BTF6-F1
#
_cell.length_a   1.000
_cell.length_b   1.000
_cell.length_c   1.000
_cell.angle_alpha   90.00
_cell.angle_beta   90.00
_cell.angle_gamma   90.00
#
_symmetry.space_group_name_H-M   'P 1'
#
loop_
_entity.id
_entity.type
_entity.pdbx_description
1 polymer ?
#
loop_
_entity_poly.entity_id
_entity_poly.type
_entity_poly.pdbx_seq_one_letter_code
_entity_poly.pdbx_strand_id
1 'polypeptide(L)' 'MQAPPIGTEGTVIGVDDIGSIMVNWDNGSSLSVAYGEDRCRRIDK' A
#
# COMPACT_ATOMS: atom_id res chain seq x y z
N MET A 1 4.94 -14.77 -1.00
CA MET A 1 4.42 -13.38 -1.12
C MET A 1 5.52 -12.44 -0.70
N GLN A 2 5.73 -11.36 -1.45
CA GLN A 2 6.83 -10.41 -1.23
C GLN A 2 6.25 -8.98 -1.26
N ALA A 3 6.89 -8.07 -0.53
CA ALA A 3 6.56 -6.64 -0.56
C ALA A 3 6.58 -6.10 -2.00
N PRO A 4 5.66 -5.18 -2.36
CA PRO A 4 5.75 -4.48 -3.62
C PRO A 4 7.14 -3.82 -3.78
N PRO A 5 7.76 -3.87 -4.98
CA PRO A 5 9.00 -3.15 -5.24
C PRO A 5 8.87 -1.65 -4.94
N ILE A 6 9.97 -1.00 -4.56
CA ILE A 6 10.01 0.45 -4.33
C ILE A 6 9.56 1.18 -5.59
N GLY A 7 8.65 2.15 -5.44
CA GLY A 7 8.07 2.90 -6.55
C GLY A 7 6.85 2.25 -7.17
N THR A 8 6.40 1.09 -6.67
CA THR A 8 5.08 0.56 -7.05
C THR A 8 4.00 1.55 -6.60
N GLU A 9 3.09 1.86 -7.52
CA GLU A 9 1.94 2.72 -7.28
C GLU A 9 0.67 1.86 -7.16
N GLY A 10 -0.32 2.41 -6.49
CA GLY A 10 -1.59 1.74 -6.28
C GLY A 10 -2.62 2.71 -5.73
N THR A 11 -3.88 2.30 -5.82
CA THR A 11 -5.01 3.07 -5.32
C THR A 11 -5.37 2.61 -3.92
N VAL A 12 -5.45 3.54 -2.96
CA VAL A 12 -5.96 3.25 -1.61
C VAL A 12 -7.44 2.89 -1.72
N ILE A 13 -7.81 1.72 -1.20
CA ILE A 13 -9.19 1.21 -1.22
C ILE A 13 -9.84 1.20 0.17
N GLY A 14 -9.08 1.41 1.23
CA GLY A 14 -9.60 1.46 2.59
C GLY A 14 -8.50 1.41 3.66
N VAL A 15 -8.95 1.35 4.91
CA VAL A 15 -8.13 1.12 6.10
C VAL A 15 -8.80 0.02 6.91
N ASP A 16 -8.03 -0.97 7.36
CA ASP A 16 -8.55 -2.07 8.18
C ASP A 16 -8.66 -1.72 9.68
N ASP A 17 -9.16 -2.64 10.49
CA ASP A 17 -9.42 -2.44 11.93
C ASP A 17 -8.17 -2.28 12.79
N ILE A 18 -7.01 -2.73 12.30
CA ILE A 18 -5.69 -2.55 12.93
C ILE A 18 -4.95 -1.31 12.42
N GLY A 19 -5.50 -0.61 11.43
CA GLY A 19 -4.97 0.65 10.90
C GLY A 19 -4.01 0.52 9.71
N SER A 20 -3.99 -0.63 9.02
CA SER A 20 -3.21 -0.79 7.79
C SER A 20 -3.95 -0.17 6.61
N ILE A 21 -3.19 0.43 5.69
CA ILE A 21 -3.76 1.00 4.47
C ILE A 21 -3.89 -0.12 3.43
N MET A 22 -5.12 -0.41 3.04
CA MET A 22 -5.41 -1.37 1.96
C MET A 22 -5.19 -0.69 0.61
N VAL A 23 -4.37 -1.31 -0.23
CA VAL A 23 -3.99 -0.76 -1.54
C VAL A 23 -4.27 -1.79 -2.64
N ASN A 24 -4.98 -1.37 -3.68
CA ASN A 24 -5.05 -2.08 -4.94
C ASN A 24 -3.83 -1.68 -5.78
N TRP A 25 -2.79 -2.51 -5.76
CA TRP A 25 -1.52 -2.23 -6.45
C TRP A 25 -1.63 -2.48 -7.95
N ASP A 26 -1.06 -1.58 -8.76
CA ASP A 26 -1.14 -1.66 -10.22
C ASP A 26 -0.38 -2.88 -10.79
N ASN A 27 0.59 -3.40 -10.04
CA ASN A 27 1.35 -4.60 -10.39
C ASN A 27 0.69 -5.92 -9.93
N GLY A 28 -0.52 -5.86 -9.33
CA GLY A 28 -1.23 -7.03 -8.82
C GLY A 28 -0.74 -7.55 -7.46
N SER A 29 0.12 -6.81 -6.76
CA SER A 29 0.46 -7.13 -5.36
C SER A 29 -0.75 -7.01 -4.43
N SER A 30 -0.70 -7.67 -3.28
CA SER A 30 -1.84 -7.75 -2.36
C SER A 30 -1.51 -7.40 -0.90
N LEU A 31 -0.30 -6.93 -0.60
CA LEU A 31 0.07 -6.55 0.77
C LEU A 31 -0.43 -5.13 1.09
N SER A 32 -0.99 -4.97 2.29
CA SER A 32 -1.34 -3.66 2.86
C SER A 32 -0.08 -2.91 3.32
N VAL A 33 -0.18 -1.60 3.49
CA VAL A 33 0.86 -0.76 4.10
C VAL A 33 0.64 -0.72 5.61
N ALA A 34 1.58 -1.24 6.39
CA ALA A 34 1.54 -1.27 7.85
C ALA A 34 2.15 0.00 8.46
N TYR A 35 1.43 0.63 9.39
CA TYR A 35 1.91 1.82 10.10
C TYR A 35 3.11 1.48 10.99
N GLY A 36 4.19 2.26 10.89
CA GLY A 36 5.43 2.07 11.67
C GLY A 36 6.48 1.18 10.99
N GLU A 37 6.04 0.24 10.15
CA GLU A 37 6.93 -0.66 9.41
C GLU A 37 7.19 -0.16 7.98
N ASP A 38 6.14 0.28 7.29
CA ASP A 38 6.21 0.67 5.89
C ASP A 38 6.28 2.20 5.67
N ARG A 39 6.71 2.59 4.46
CA ARG A 39 6.71 3.99 4.02
C ARG A 39 5.95 4.13 2.71
N CYS A 40 4.91 4.97 2.72
CA CYS A 40 4.18 5.39 1.53
C CYS A 40 4.04 6.92 1.50
N ARG A 41 3.81 7.47 0.31
CA ARG A 41 3.46 8.89 0.14
C ARG A 41 2.29 9.01 -0.84
N ARG A 42 1.44 10.02 -0.64
CA ARG A 42 0.43 10.37 -1.64
C ARG A 42 1.15 10.94 -2.87
N ILE A 43 0.68 10.54 -4.04
CA ILE A 43 1.17 11.06 -5.32
C ILE A 43 0.06 11.97 -5.83
N ASP A 44 0.33 13.27 -5.89
CA ASP A 44 -0.57 14.24 -6.49
C ASP A 44 -0.30 14.29 -8.01
N LYS A 45 -1.34 14.53 -8.81
CA LYS A 45 -1.20 14.81 -10.25
C LYS A 45 -0.85 16.28 -10.49
#